data_AF-A0A5N9BZC2-F1
#
_entry.id   AF-A0A5N9BZC2-F1
#
_cell.length_a   1.000
_cell.length_b   1.000
_cell.length_c   1.000
_cell.angle_alpha   90.00
_cell.angle_beta   90.00
_cell.angle_gamma   90.00
#
_symmetry.space_group_name_H-M   'P 1'
#
loop_
_entity.id
_entity.type
_entity.pdbx_description
1 polymer ?
#
loop_
_entity_poly.entity_id
_entity_poly.type
_entity_poly.pdbx_seq_one_letter_code
_entity_poly.pdbx_strand_id
1 'polypeptide(L)'
;MFLMWAACAPVVVIPGVHFLLIIVVPLVPFVAAYRTAKKAKNLNDTVGVQGLTLGLIVALIVLLAIIILLVLGNQLGVYEFEGRAKALVWIIVFIAPLYSGSMSALGFMYGALKSKKLESD
;
A
#
# COMPACT_ATOMS: atom_id res chain seq x y z
N MET A 1 -18.83 -31.80 15.80
CA MET A 1 -18.87 -30.31 15.79
C MET A 1 -17.50 -29.69 15.48
N PHE A 2 -16.41 -30.10 16.13
CA PHE A 2 -15.05 -29.60 15.87
C PHE A 2 -14.52 -29.84 14.44
N LEU A 3 -14.76 -31.03 13.86
CA LEU A 3 -14.36 -31.34 12.47
C LEU A 3 -15.06 -30.45 11.42
N MET A 4 -16.28 -29.99 11.71
CA MET A 4 -17.08 -29.18 10.79
C MET A 4 -16.56 -27.73 10.74
N TRP A 5 -16.15 -27.20 11.89
CA TRP A 5 -15.46 -25.90 11.99
C TRP A 5 -14.09 -25.91 11.31
N ALA A 6 -13.32 -27.00 11.44
CA ALA A 6 -12.03 -27.15 10.78
C ALA A 6 -12.12 -27.21 9.25
N ALA A 7 -13.21 -27.76 8.70
CA ALA A 7 -13.46 -27.82 7.26
C ALA A 7 -14.05 -26.51 6.69
N CYS A 8 -14.83 -25.76 7.48
CA CYS A 8 -15.39 -24.47 7.07
C CYS A 8 -14.42 -23.28 7.22
N ALA A 9 -13.44 -23.36 8.13
CA ALA A 9 -12.47 -22.29 8.34
C ALA A 9 -11.68 -21.91 7.08
N PRO A 10 -11.16 -22.86 6.25
CA PRO A 10 -10.51 -22.52 4.98
C PRO A 10 -11.46 -21.80 4.00
N VAL A 11 -12.74 -22.16 3.97
CA VAL A 11 -13.73 -21.60 3.03
C VAL A 11 -14.04 -20.13 3.31
N VAL A 12 -13.89 -19.68 4.56
CA VAL A 12 -14.10 -18.27 4.93
C VAL A 12 -12.78 -17.50 5.02
N VAL A 13 -11.74 -18.12 5.57
CA VAL A 13 -10.43 -17.48 5.79
C VAL A 13 -9.69 -17.28 4.48
N ILE A 14 -9.70 -18.25 3.56
CA ILE A 14 -8.97 -18.14 2.29
C ILE A 14 -9.53 -16.98 1.44
N PRO A 15 -10.84 -16.87 1.17
CA PRO A 15 -11.38 -15.72 0.44
C PRO A 15 -11.18 -14.40 1.18
N GLY A 16 -11.31 -14.39 2.52
CA GLY A 16 -11.07 -13.20 3.33
C GLY A 16 -9.63 -12.68 3.21
N VAL A 17 -8.65 -13.57 3.35
CA VAL A 17 -7.22 -13.25 3.22
C VAL A 17 -6.89 -12.84 1.78
N HIS A 18 -7.44 -13.52 0.77
CA HIS A 18 -7.27 -13.13 -0.64
C HIS A 18 -7.84 -11.74 -0.91
N PHE A 19 -9.07 -11.45 -0.47
CA PHE A 19 -9.70 -10.15 -0.69
C PHE A 19 -8.93 -9.03 0.02
N LEU A 20 -8.49 -9.29 1.26
CA LEU A 20 -7.69 -8.34 2.01
C LEU A 20 -6.35 -8.05 1.32
N LEU A 21 -5.60 -9.09 0.94
CA LEU A 21 -4.25 -8.95 0.39
C LEU A 21 -4.25 -8.43 -1.06
N ILE A 22 -5.23 -8.82 -1.87
CA ILE A 22 -5.25 -8.52 -3.31
C ILE A 22 -6.00 -7.21 -3.60
N ILE A 23 -7.01 -6.87 -2.81
CA ILE A 23 -7.89 -5.71 -3.09
C ILE A 23 -7.68 -4.61 -2.06
N VAL A 24 -7.74 -4.94 -0.77
CA VAL A 24 -7.71 -3.92 0.29
C VAL A 24 -6.32 -3.32 0.45
N VAL A 25 -5.31 -4.14 0.72
CA VAL A 25 -3.92 -3.70 0.95
C VAL A 25 -3.40 -2.83 -0.21
N PRO A 26 -3.63 -3.17 -1.49
CA PRO A 26 -3.15 -2.35 -2.58
C PRO A 26 -3.91 -1.01 -2.72
N LEU A 27 -5.18 -0.94 -2.30
CA LEU A 27 -5.96 0.31 -2.31
C LEU A 27 -5.66 1.26 -1.15
N VAL A 28 -5.11 0.78 -0.02
CA VAL A 28 -4.89 1.61 1.18
C VAL A 28 -4.11 2.90 0.89
N PRO A 29 -2.96 2.87 0.17
CA PRO A 29 -2.18 4.07 -0.12
C PRO A 29 -2.99 5.11 -0.92
N PHE A 30 -3.79 4.64 -1.88
CA PHE A 30 -4.68 5.49 -2.66
C PHE A 30 -5.74 6.17 -1.79
N VAL A 31 -6.49 5.40 -1.00
CA VAL A 31 -7.60 5.93 -0.18
C VAL A 31 -7.09 6.88 0.89
N ALA A 32 -5.96 6.57 1.52
CA ALA A 32 -5.33 7.43 2.51
C ALA A 32 -4.94 8.79 1.89
N ALA A 33 -4.20 8.76 0.78
CA ALA A 33 -3.78 9.98 0.09
C ALA A 33 -4.96 10.79 -0.46
N TYR A 34 -5.99 10.12 -0.99
CA TYR A 34 -7.24 10.74 -1.44
C TYR A 34 -7.95 11.50 -0.34
N ARG A 35 -8.10 10.88 0.84
CA ARG A 35 -8.76 11.52 1.98
C ARG A 35 -7.95 12.69 2.53
N THR A 36 -6.62 12.58 2.53
CA THR A 36 -5.72 13.66 2.95
C THR A 36 -5.84 14.85 2.01
N ALA A 37 -5.76 14.63 0.69
CA ALA A 37 -5.90 15.69 -0.30
C ALA A 37 -7.29 16.33 -0.27
N LYS A 38 -8.36 15.55 -0.14
CA LYS A 38 -9.73 16.08 -0.04
C LYS A 38 -9.94 17.01 1.16
N LYS A 39 -9.16 16.86 2.22
CA LYS A 39 -9.22 17.70 3.43
C LYS A 39 -8.17 18.81 3.44
N ALA A 40 -7.21 18.79 2.52
CA ALA A 40 -6.15 19.76 2.45
C ALA A 40 -6.73 21.11 2.01
N LYS A 41 -6.48 22.16 2.80
CA LYS A 41 -6.75 23.55 2.42
C LYS A 41 -5.53 24.10 1.71
N ASN A 42 -5.70 25.02 0.76
CA ASN A 42 -4.63 25.64 -0.04
C ASN A 42 -3.95 24.68 -1.04
N LEU A 43 -4.76 23.85 -1.71
CA LEU A 43 -4.27 23.09 -2.86
C LEU A 43 -4.09 24.06 -4.05
N ASN A 44 -2.84 24.46 -4.30
CA ASN A 44 -2.50 25.39 -5.38
C ASN A 44 -2.58 24.71 -6.76
N ASP A 45 -2.23 25.42 -7.83
CA ASP A 45 -2.27 24.89 -9.21
C ASP A 45 -1.20 23.81 -9.49
N THR A 46 -0.29 23.58 -8.55
CA THR A 46 0.77 22.57 -8.61
C THR A 46 0.39 21.23 -7.99
N VAL A 47 -0.90 20.86 -8.02
CA VAL A 47 -1.43 19.58 -7.48
C VAL A 47 -0.64 18.36 -7.98
N GLY A 48 -0.23 18.37 -9.25
CA GLY A 48 0.54 17.28 -9.83
C GLY A 48 1.91 17.10 -9.16
N VAL A 49 2.62 18.20 -8.89
CA VAL A 49 3.92 18.18 -8.20
C VAL A 49 3.75 17.74 -6.76
N GLN A 50 2.76 18.28 -6.05
CA GLN A 50 2.47 17.91 -4.66
C GLN A 50 2.12 16.42 -4.53
N GLY A 51 1.31 15.90 -5.46
CA GLY A 51 0.97 14.48 -5.51
C GLY A 51 2.18 13.60 -5.79
N LEU A 52 3.06 13.99 -6.72
CA LEU A 52 4.28 13.25 -7.03
C LEU A 52 5.26 13.24 -5.85
N THR A 53 5.44 14.39 -5.17
CA THR A 53 6.27 14.50 -3.96
C THR A 53 5.73 13.60 -2.85
N LEU A 54 4.41 13.60 -2.61
CA LEU A 54 3.81 12.70 -1.64
C LEU A 54 4.03 11.23 -2.02
N GLY A 55 3.80 10.88 -3.29
CA GLY A 55 4.02 9.53 -3.79
C GLY A 55 5.46 9.06 -3.58
N LEU A 56 6.44 9.92 -3.85
CA LEU A 56 7.85 9.62 -3.60
C LEU A 56 8.14 9.40 -2.12
N ILE A 57 7.63 10.26 -1.23
CA ILE A 57 7.78 10.11 0.22
C ILE A 57 7.19 8.78 0.69
N VAL A 58 5.98 8.43 0.25
CA VAL A 58 5.35 7.15 0.60
C VAL A 58 6.15 5.96 0.09
N ALA A 59 6.67 6.02 -1.15
CA ALA A 59 7.53 4.97 -1.68
C ALA A 59 8.77 4.77 -0.80
N LEU A 60 9.44 5.84 -0.39
CA LEU A 60 10.61 5.76 0.48
C LEU A 60 10.28 5.18 1.86
N ILE A 61 9.15 5.57 2.46
CA ILE A 61 8.69 5.02 3.74
C ILE A 61 8.42 3.51 3.62
N VAL A 62 7.74 3.08 2.56
CA VAL A 62 7.42 1.66 2.33
C VAL A 62 8.69 0.85 2.06
N LEU A 63 9.63 1.39 1.27
CA LEU A 63 10.93 0.77 1.05
C LEU A 63 11.69 0.59 2.37
N LEU A 64 11.73 1.64 3.19
CA LEU A 64 12.39 1.59 4.49
C LEU A 64 11.74 0.55 5.41
N ALA A 65 10.41 0.51 5.47
CA ALA A 65 9.67 -0.47 6.26
C ALA A 65 9.98 -1.92 5.82
N ILE A 66 10.01 -2.19 4.52
CA ILE A 66 10.36 -3.52 3.98
C ILE A 66 11.79 -3.89 4.35
N ILE A 67 12.75 -2.98 4.19
CA ILE A 67 14.16 -3.24 4.54
C ILE A 67 14.27 -3.57 6.03
N ILE A 68 13.64 -2.79 6.91
CA ILE A 68 13.64 -3.04 8.36
C ILE A 68 13.05 -4.42 8.67
N LEU A 69 11.91 -4.78 8.07
CA LEU A 69 11.28 -6.08 8.29
C LEU A 69 12.15 -7.25 7.81
N LEU A 70 12.83 -7.10 6.66
CA LEU A 70 13.73 -8.13 6.14
C LEU A 70 14.97 -8.30 7.03
N VAL A 71 15.58 -7.19 7.46
CA VAL A 71 16.75 -7.22 8.34
C VAL A 71 16.39 -7.85 9.69
N LEU A 72 15.30 -7.39 10.32
CA LEU A 72 14.84 -7.94 11.60
C LEU A 72 14.46 -9.42 11.49
N GLY A 73 13.72 -9.79 10.44
CA GLY A 73 13.32 -11.17 10.24
C GLY A 73 14.50 -12.12 9.98
N ASN A 74 15.53 -11.66 9.29
CA ASN A 74 16.76 -12.43 9.10
C ASN A 74 17.55 -12.58 10.41
N GLN A 75 17.69 -11.50 11.20
CA GLN A 75 18.41 -11.54 12.49
C GLN A 75 17.70 -12.41 13.53
N LEU A 76 16.38 -12.48 13.49
CA LEU A 76 15.56 -13.30 14.38
C LEU A 76 15.40 -14.75 13.91
N GLY A 77 16.04 -15.15 12.79
CA GLY A 77 15.92 -16.49 12.23
C GLY A 77 14.51 -16.83 11.71
N VAL A 78 13.68 -15.82 11.45
CA VAL A 78 12.30 -15.98 10.97
C VAL A 78 12.27 -16.34 9.48
N TYR A 79 13.30 -15.93 8.72
CA TYR A 79 13.39 -16.16 7.29
C TYR A 79 14.76 -16.70 6.87
N GLU A 80 14.75 -17.88 6.26
CA GLU A 80 15.88 -18.40 5.47
C GLU A 80 15.45 -18.43 4.00
N PHE A 81 15.92 -17.45 3.22
CA PHE A 81 15.58 -17.34 1.80
C PHE A 81 16.70 -17.94 0.94
N GLU A 82 16.45 -19.12 0.37
CA GLU A 82 17.36 -19.75 -0.59
C GLU A 82 16.86 -19.65 -2.04
N GLY A 83 17.82 -19.63 -2.98
CA GLY A 83 17.57 -19.73 -4.42
C GLY A 83 16.47 -18.80 -4.95
N ARG A 84 15.39 -19.40 -5.48
CA ARG A 84 14.28 -18.68 -6.14
C ARG A 84 13.48 -17.80 -5.17
N ALA A 85 13.39 -18.17 -3.89
CA ALA A 85 12.66 -17.39 -2.89
C ALA A 85 13.33 -16.02 -2.66
N LYS A 86 14.66 -15.99 -2.63
CA LYS A 86 15.44 -14.74 -2.51
C LYS A 86 15.17 -13.79 -3.69
N ALA A 87 15.09 -14.31 -4.90
CA ALA A 87 14.78 -13.51 -6.08
C ALA A 87 13.37 -12.88 -6.01
N LEU A 88 12.37 -13.65 -5.57
CA LEU A 88 10.99 -13.14 -5.40
C LEU A 88 10.89 -12.04 -4.33
N VAL A 89 11.62 -12.17 -3.23
CA VAL A 89 11.68 -11.14 -2.19
C VAL A 89 12.21 -9.84 -2.77
N TRP A 90 13.29 -9.88 -3.56
CA TRP A 90 13.84 -8.68 -4.20
C TRP A 90 12.86 -8.04 -5.19
N ILE A 91 12.11 -8.85 -5.96
CA ILE A 91 11.05 -8.32 -6.82
C ILE A 91 10.01 -7.53 -6.00
N ILE A 92 9.59 -8.06 -4.85
CA ILE A 92 8.64 -7.39 -3.95
C ILE A 92 9.24 -6.09 -3.38
N VAL A 93 10.53 -6.10 -3.01
CA VAL A 93 11.25 -4.92 -2.51
C VAL A 93 11.23 -3.76 -3.52
N PHE A 94 11.25 -4.05 -4.82
CA PHE A 94 11.15 -3.01 -5.85
C PHE A 94 9.69 -2.63 -6.16
N ILE A 95 8.80 -3.61 -6.31
CA ILE A 95 7.43 -3.36 -6.77
C ILE A 95 6.60 -2.68 -5.68
N ALA A 96 6.69 -3.11 -4.43
CA ALA A 96 5.79 -2.63 -3.38
C ALA A 96 5.95 -1.12 -3.08
N PRO A 97 7.19 -0.57 -2.97
CA PRO A 97 7.39 0.88 -2.84
C PRO A 97 6.86 1.67 -4.03
N LEU A 98 7.19 1.24 -5.25
CA LEU A 98 6.78 1.91 -6.49
C LEU A 98 5.25 1.92 -6.64
N TYR A 99 4.62 0.79 -6.35
CA TYR A 99 3.17 0.65 -6.35
C TYR A 99 2.52 1.57 -5.32
N SER A 100 2.97 1.53 -4.07
CA SER A 100 2.40 2.34 -2.99
C SER A 100 2.58 3.85 -3.24
N GLY A 101 3.75 4.26 -3.74
CA GLY A 101 4.00 5.64 -4.12
C GLY A 101 3.11 6.11 -5.26
N SER A 102 3.00 5.31 -6.32
CA SER A 102 2.15 5.62 -7.48
C SER A 102 0.68 5.74 -7.09
N MET A 103 0.18 4.79 -6.29
CA MET A 103 -1.20 4.82 -5.79
C MET A 103 -1.46 6.02 -4.87
N SER A 104 -0.50 6.40 -4.04
CA SER A 104 -0.61 7.58 -3.20
C SER A 104 -0.62 8.88 -4.00
N ALA A 105 0.23 8.99 -5.03
CA ALA A 105 0.24 10.14 -5.93
C ALA A 105 -1.09 10.29 -6.66
N LEU A 106 -1.61 9.19 -7.23
CA LEU A 106 -2.92 9.16 -7.88
C LEU A 106 -4.03 9.54 -6.90
N GLY A 107 -4.06 8.91 -5.72
CA GLY A 107 -5.05 9.18 -4.68
C GLY A 107 -5.09 10.66 -4.32
N PHE A 108 -3.91 11.25 -4.08
CA PHE A 108 -3.79 12.67 -3.77
C PHE A 108 -4.32 13.56 -4.90
N MET A 109 -3.89 13.34 -6.14
CA MET A 109 -4.33 14.13 -7.29
C MET A 109 -5.86 14.06 -7.47
N TYR A 110 -6.44 12.86 -7.38
CA TYR A 110 -7.90 12.69 -7.44
C TYR A 110 -8.63 13.38 -6.30
N GLY A 111 -8.11 13.30 -5.07
CA GLY A 111 -8.69 13.96 -3.91
C GLY A 111 -8.66 15.48 -4.04
N ALA A 112 -7.55 16.01 -4.53
CA ALA A 112 -7.37 17.44 -4.76
C ALA A 112 -8.27 17.99 -5.87
N LEU A 113 -8.38 17.29 -7.00
CA LEU A 113 -9.32 17.66 -8.08
C LEU A 113 -10.77 17.67 -7.59
N LYS A 114 -11.16 16.68 -6.77
CA LYS A 114 -12.50 16.62 -6.20
C LYS A 114 -12.74 17.76 -5.20
N SER A 115 -11.73 18.15 -4.42
CA SER A 115 -11.82 19.28 -3.49
C SER A 115 -12.04 20.59 -4.23
N LYS A 116 -11.22 20.89 -5.25
CA LYS A 116 -11.36 22.11 -6.07
C LYS A 116 -12.75 22.21 -6.71
N LYS A 117 -13.28 21.09 -7.22
CA LYS A 117 -14.63 21.05 -7.79
C LYS A 117 -15.72 21.42 -6.76
N LEU A 118 -15.58 21.02 -5.50
CA LEU A 118 -16.55 21.33 -4.45
C LEU A 118 -16.48 22.79 -3.96
N GLU A 119 -15.35 23.48 -4.17
CA GLU A 119 -15.20 24.90 -3.84
C GLU A 119 -15.74 25.83 -4.94
N SER A 120 -15.90 25.32 -6.17
CA SER A 120 -16.43 26.07 -7.31
C SER A 120 -17.95 25.97 -7.48
N ASP A 121 -18.60 25.03 -6.77
CA ASP A 121 -20.06 24.82 -6.73
C ASP A 121 -20.68 25.59 -5.55
#